data_AF-A0A524C6X5-F1
#
_entry.id   AF-A0A524C6X5-F1
#
_cell.length_a   1.000
_cell.length_b   1.000
_cell.length_c   1.000
_cell.angle_alpha   90.00
_cell.angle_beta   90.00
_cell.angle_gamma   90.00
#
_symmetry.space_group_name_H-M   'P 1'
#
loop_
_entity.id
_entity.type
_entity.pdbx_description
1 polymer ?
#
loop_
_entity_poly.entity_id
_entity_poly.type
_entity_poly.pdbx_seq_one_letter_code
_entity_poly.pdbx_strand_id
1 'polypeptide(L)'
;MAKTISDYIINRKSGIKVCKICQAVIENEEEHMRLRHPKYLKYLSDREKKEDRFMCCYCGLWVKNWKEHMQKSHPDIIKNVSRRVKPKKEKEELEFQF
;
A
#
# COMPACT_ATOMS: atom_id res chain seq x y z
N MET A 1 0.53 -6.87 -4.59
CA MET A 1 0.80 -7.55 -3.31
C MET A 1 2.24 -7.21 -2.91
N ALA A 2 2.43 -6.51 -1.79
CA ALA A 2 3.77 -6.15 -1.32
C ALA A 2 4.53 -7.42 -0.90
N LYS A 3 5.78 -7.57 -1.36
CA LYS A 3 6.61 -8.74 -1.01
C LYS A 3 7.20 -8.49 0.37
N THR A 4 6.88 -9.35 1.33
CA THR A 4 7.41 -9.28 2.69
C THR A 4 8.64 -10.16 2.87
N ILE A 5 9.28 -10.14 4.04
CA ILE A 5 10.43 -11.00 4.34
C ILE A 5 10.08 -12.48 4.16
N SER A 6 8.89 -12.89 4.60
CA SER A 6 8.40 -14.26 4.50
C SER A 6 8.27 -14.75 3.05
N ASP A 7 8.14 -13.85 2.07
CA ASP A 7 8.12 -14.18 0.63
C ASP A 7 9.45 -14.80 0.16
N TYR A 8 10.56 -14.49 0.85
CA TYR A 8 11.89 -15.01 0.57
C TYR A 8 12.22 -16.29 1.34
N ILE A 9 11.25 -16.84 2.06
CA ILE A 9 11.42 -18.06 2.85
C ILE A 9 10.46 -19.12 2.35
N ILE A 10 11.01 -20.30 2.06
CA ILE A 10 10.25 -21.48 1.70
C ILE A 10 10.07 -22.30 2.95
N ASN A 11 8.83 -22.58 3.31
CA ASN A 11 8.52 -23.56 4.34
C ASN A 11 8.24 -24.92 3.67
N ARG A 12 9.06 -25.93 3.98
CA ARG A 12 8.87 -27.29 3.47
C ARG A 12 7.95 -28.09 4.40
N LYS A 13 7.29 -29.12 3.87
CA LYS A 13 6.38 -30.01 4.63
C LYS A 13 7.03 -30.66 5.87
N SER A 14 8.35 -30.76 5.88
CA SER A 14 9.16 -31.25 7.01
C SER A 14 9.39 -30.21 8.12
N GLY A 15 8.79 -29.02 8.05
CA GLY A 15 9.00 -27.93 9.02
C GLY A 15 10.30 -27.16 8.82
N ILE A 16 11.06 -27.47 7.77
CA ILE A 16 12.34 -26.82 7.46
C ILE A 16 12.06 -25.51 6.71
N LYS A 17 12.53 -24.39 7.25
CA LYS A 17 12.54 -23.09 6.57
C LYS A 17 13.84 -22.95 5.76
N VAL A 18 13.73 -22.54 4.50
CA VAL A 18 14.88 -22.37 3.59
C VAL A 18 14.84 -20.99 2.95
N CYS A 19 15.99 -20.32 2.94
CA CYS A 19 16.18 -19.03 2.29
C CYS A 19 16.13 -19.17 0.77
N LYS A 20 15.27 -18.43 0.06
CA LYS A 20 15.29 -18.40 -1.42
C LYS A 20 16.54 -17.72 -1.98
N ILE A 21 17.15 -16.81 -1.22
CA ILE A 21 18.25 -15.97 -1.68
C ILE A 21 19.57 -16.76 -1.65
N CYS A 22 19.84 -17.48 -0.57
CA CYS A 22 21.09 -18.23 -0.40
C CYS A 22 20.92 -19.74 -0.22
N GLN A 23 19.70 -20.27 -0.29
CA GLN A 23 19.38 -21.70 -0.14
C GLN A 23 19.81 -22.33 1.19
N ALA A 24 20.17 -21.51 2.18
CA ALA A 24 20.50 -21.97 3.52
C ALA A 24 19.24 -22.37 4.28
N VAL A 25 19.37 -23.40 5.13
CA VAL A 25 18.37 -23.72 6.15
C VAL A 25 18.40 -22.62 7.21
N ILE A 26 17.22 -22.14 7.58
CA ILE A 26 17.02 -21.03 8.50
C ILE A 26 16.22 -21.52 9.71
N GLU A 27 16.64 -21.13 10.91
CA GLU A 27 15.84 -21.28 12.13
C GLU A 27 15.03 -20.00 12.37
N ASN A 28 15.72 -18.85 12.43
CA ASN A 28 15.13 -17.52 12.59
C ASN A 28 15.20 -16.67 11.32
N GLU A 29 14.04 -16.31 10.79
CA GLU A 29 13.90 -15.58 9.52
C GLU A 29 14.47 -14.17 9.55
N GLU A 30 14.12 -13.40 10.57
CA GLU A 30 14.51 -11.99 10.70
C GLU A 30 16.02 -11.86 10.92
N GLU A 31 16.58 -12.68 11.80
CA GLU A 31 18.02 -12.67 12.11
C GLU A 31 18.85 -13.07 10.90
N HIS A 32 18.45 -14.14 10.21
CA HIS A 32 19.13 -14.59 8.99
C HIS A 32 19.13 -13.51 7.90
N MET A 33 17.99 -12.85 7.67
CA MET A 33 17.92 -11.74 6.72
C MET A 33 18.79 -10.55 7.13
N ARG A 34 18.81 -10.22 8.43
CA ARG A 34 19.59 -9.09 8.97
C ARG A 34 21.09 -9.29 8.83
N LEU A 35 21.58 -10.48 9.17
CA LEU A 35 23.00 -10.80 9.17
C LEU A 35 23.52 -11.11 7.77
N ARG A 36 22.79 -11.91 7.00
CA ARG A 36 23.28 -12.46 5.72
C ARG A 36 22.82 -11.65 4.51
N HIS A 37 21.70 -10.93 4.61
CA HIS A 37 21.10 -10.19 3.50
C HIS A 37 20.73 -8.72 3.84
N PRO A 38 21.62 -7.92 4.47
CA PRO A 38 21.30 -6.54 4.84
C PRO A 38 20.96 -5.64 3.64
N LYS A 39 21.56 -5.90 2.46
CA LYS A 39 21.24 -5.18 1.23
C LYS A 39 19.80 -5.41 0.77
N TYR A 40 19.28 -6.62 0.95
CA TYR A 40 17.90 -6.96 0.57
C TYR A 40 16.88 -6.34 1.52
N LEU A 41 17.17 -6.31 2.83
CA LEU A 41 16.33 -5.57 3.78
C LEU A 41 16.25 -4.09 3.43
N LYS A 42 17.39 -3.46 3.12
CA LYS A 42 17.41 -2.07 2.66
C LYS A 42 16.57 -1.87 1.40
N TYR A 43 16.64 -2.80 0.44
CA TYR A 43 15.82 -2.77 -0.76
C TYR A 43 14.32 -2.87 -0.46
N LEU A 44 13.91 -3.79 0.42
CA LEU A 44 12.52 -3.95 0.81
C LEU A 44 11.97 -2.67 1.48
N SER A 45 12.73 -2.10 2.42
CA SER A 45 12.33 -0.85 3.07
C SER A 45 12.27 0.34 2.10
N ASP A 46 13.19 0.43 1.15
CA ASP A 46 13.18 1.50 0.15
C ASP A 46 12.01 1.34 -0.83
N ARG A 47 11.66 0.10 -1.16
CA ARG A 47 10.52 -0.23 -2.01
C ARG A 47 9.20 0.06 -1.33
N GLU A 48 9.03 -0.28 -0.07
CA GLU A 48 7.84 0.07 0.73
C GLU A 48 7.64 1.59 0.74
N LYS A 49 8.71 2.37 0.94
CA LYS A 49 8.68 3.84 0.83
C LYS A 49 8.38 4.40 -0.56
N LYS A 50 8.49 3.59 -1.62
CA LYS A 50 8.15 3.96 -3.00
C LYS A 50 6.73 3.54 -3.35
N GLU A 51 6.29 2.36 -2.91
CA GLU A 51 4.91 1.88 -3.06
C GLU A 51 3.93 2.74 -2.25
N ASP A 52 4.37 3.32 -1.12
CA ASP A 52 3.59 4.30 -0.34
C ASP A 52 3.49 5.70 -1.03
N ARG A 53 3.88 5.83 -2.30
CA ARG A 53 3.71 7.07 -3.05
C ARG A 53 2.58 6.93 -4.04
N PHE A 54 1.63 7.83 -3.94
CA PHE A 54 0.54 8.01 -4.88
C PHE A 54 0.96 9.02 -5.95
N MET A 55 0.69 8.72 -7.21
CA MET A 55 0.90 9.69 -8.28
C MET A 55 -0.28 10.67 -8.31
N CYS A 56 0.03 11.96 -8.44
CA CYS A 56 -0.98 12.97 -8.67
C CYS A 56 -1.42 13.08 -10.11
N CYS A 57 -2.69 12.82 -10.37
CA CYS A 57 -3.27 13.00 -11.70
C CYS A 57 -3.34 14.47 -12.14
N TYR A 58 -3.26 15.43 -11.21
CA TYR A 58 -3.36 16.85 -11.52
C TYR A 58 -2.02 17.53 -11.77
N CYS A 59 -0.95 17.11 -11.08
CA CYS A 59 0.39 17.70 -11.25
C CYS A 59 1.49 16.69 -11.65
N GLY A 60 1.16 15.40 -11.77
CA GLY A 60 2.11 14.34 -12.13
C GLY A 60 3.14 13.99 -11.05
N LEU A 61 3.06 14.60 -9.86
CA LEU A 61 4.04 14.39 -8.79
C LEU A 61 3.71 13.15 -7.96
N TRP A 62 4.76 12.42 -7.57
CA TRP A 62 4.66 11.30 -6.63
C TRP A 62 4.67 11.81 -5.20
N VAL A 63 3.60 11.56 -4.46
CA VAL A 63 3.38 12.09 -3.10
C VAL A 63 3.09 10.98 -2.11
N LYS A 64 3.64 11.04 -0.90
CA LYS A 64 3.42 10.02 0.13
C LYS A 64 1.98 10.05 0.66
N ASN A 65 1.50 11.24 1.01
CA ASN A 65 0.14 11.41 1.52
C ASN A 65 -0.72 12.17 0.51
N TRP A 66 -1.55 11.43 -0.23
CA TRP A 66 -2.44 11.97 -1.24
C TRP A 66 -3.34 13.09 -0.71
N LYS A 67 -3.95 12.87 0.46
CA LYS A 67 -4.95 13.77 1.05
C LYS A 67 -4.32 15.09 1.47
N GLU A 68 -3.17 15.03 2.14
CA GLU A 68 -2.43 16.24 2.54
C GLU A 68 -1.92 17.03 1.32
N HIS A 69 -1.43 16.32 0.30
CA HIS A 69 -1.00 16.95 -0.95
C HIS A 69 -2.16 17.66 -1.66
N MET A 70 -3.33 17.02 -1.76
CA MET A 70 -4.53 17.65 -2.35
C MET A 70 -4.92 18.93 -1.60
N GLN A 71 -4.89 18.91 -0.27
CA GLN A 71 -5.24 20.07 0.54
C GLN A 71 -4.27 21.24 0.36
N LYS A 72 -2.97 20.97 0.26
CA LYS A 72 -1.93 22.01 0.13
C LYS A 72 -1.77 22.52 -1.30
N SER A 73 -1.72 21.62 -2.28
CA SER A 73 -1.34 21.93 -3.67
C SER A 73 -2.53 22.11 -4.61
N HIS A 74 -3.70 21.58 -4.27
CA HIS A 74 -4.88 21.61 -5.15
C HIS A 74 -6.17 22.05 -4.42
N PRO A 75 -6.16 23.17 -3.68
CA PRO A 75 -7.33 23.63 -2.92
C PRO A 75 -8.54 23.97 -3.81
N ASP A 76 -8.30 24.43 -5.04
CA ASP A 76 -9.36 24.80 -5.99
C ASP A 76 -10.12 23.59 -6.55
N ILE A 77 -9.46 22.43 -6.64
CA ILE A 77 -10.10 21.18 -7.06
C ILE A 77 -11.06 20.71 -5.96
N ILE A 78 -10.64 20.77 -4.70
CA ILE A 78 -11.49 20.43 -3.54
C ILE A 78 -12.75 21.29 -3.52
N LYS A 79 -12.61 22.62 -3.72
CA LYS A 79 -13.75 23.55 -3.78
C LYS A 79 -14.72 23.23 -4.93
N ASN A 80 -14.21 22.80 -6.08
CA ASN A 80 -15.04 22.49 -7.25
C ASN A 80 -15.79 21.16 -7.12
N VAL A 81 -15.22 20.17 -6.43
CA VAL A 81 -15.90 18.89 -6.17
C VAL A 81 -17.08 19.08 -5.21
N SER A 82 -16.94 19.92 -4.18
CA SER A 82 -18.02 20.24 -3.24
C SER A 82 -19.25 20.86 -3.90
N ARG A 83 -19.08 21.53 -5.05
CA ARG A 83 -20.18 22.16 -5.81
C ARG A 83 -20.94 21.17 -6.71
N ARG A 84 -20.39 19.98 -6.99
CA ARG A 84 -20.99 18.99 -7.91
C ARG A 84 -21.71 17.84 -7.20
N VAL A 85 -21.71 17.81 -5.86
CA VAL A 85 -22.52 16.85 -5.11
C VAL A 85 -23.98 17.28 -5.27
N LYS A 86 -24.75 16.57 -6.12
CA LYS A 86 -26.20 16.75 -6.18
C LYS A 86 -26.78 16.43 -4.79
N PRO A 87 -27.66 17.28 -4.23
CA PRO A 87 -28.34 16.96 -2.98
C PRO A 87 -29.06 15.61 -3.15
N LYS A 88 -28.97 14.76 -2.13
CA LYS A 88 -29.72 13.49 -2.09
C LYS A 88 -31.20 13.84 -2.20
N LYS A 89 -31.88 13.40 -3.27
CA LYS A 89 -33.35 13.41 -3.29
C LYS A 89 -33.82 12.50 -2.16
N GLU A 90 -34.50 13.07 -1.17
CA GLU A 90 -35.28 12.32 -0.20
C GLU A 90 -36.26 11.43 -0.97
N LYS A 91 -36.31 10.14 -0.60
CA LYS A 91 -37.22 9.19 -1.21
C LYS A 91 -38.62 9.56 -0.74
N GLU A 92 -39.44 10.08 -1.65
CA GLU A 92 -40.88 10.15 -1.45
C GLU A 92 -41.39 8.71 -1.40
N GLU A 93 -41.87 8.29 -0.23
CA GLU A 93 -42.49 6.99 -0.01
C GLU A 93 -43.79 6.95 -0.80
N LEU A 94 -43.76 6.30 -1.97
CA LEU A 94 -44.97 6.05 -2.75
C LEU A 94 -45.73 4.90 -2.08
N GLU A 95 -46.66 5.23 -1.19
CA GLU A 95 -47.61 4.27 -0.63
C GLU A 95 -48.53 3.77 -1.76
N PHE A 96 -48.33 2.52 -2.20
CA PHE A 96 -49.32 1.80 -3.00
C PHE A 96 -50.39 1.23 -2.06
N GLN A 97 -51.60 1.80 -2.08
CA GLN A 97 -52.79 1.15 -1.52
C GLN A 97 -53.28 0.06 -2.49
N PHE A 98 -53.48 -1.15 -1.95
CA PHE A 98 -54.11 -2.30 -2.62
C PHE A 98 -55.63 -2.20 -2.61
#